data_AF-A0A7S2TYX6-F1
#
_entry.id   AF-A0A7S2TYX6-F1
#
_cell.length_a   1.000
_cell.length_b   1.000
_cell.length_c   1.000
_cell.angle_alpha   90.00
_cell.angle_beta   90.00
_cell.angle_gamma   90.00
#
_symmetry.space_group_name_H-M   'P 1'
#
loop_
_entity.id
_entity.type
_entity.pdbx_description
1 polymer ?
#
loop_
_entity_poly.entity_id
_entity_poly.type
_entity_poly.pdbx_seq_one_letter_code
_entity_poly.pdbx_strand_id
1 'polypeptide(L)'
;GGKILGMSVVVIASRKIWPLSLSILQQRKSHDLLLLGVVSLCVVMTMITEEVLNSAEVGAFIAGMLINTAPKELATKALHLFEPVRDIFGALFFSSIGMVINPSFLMSEAYPI
;
A
#
# COMPACT_ATOMS: atom_id res chain seq x y z
N GLY A 1 -0.59 -1.69 -27.22
CA GLY A 1 0.13 -2.97 -27.01
C GLY A 1 1.03 -2.97 -25.78
N GLY A 2 1.90 -1.96 -25.60
CA GLY A 2 2.97 -2.00 -24.58
C GLY A 2 2.54 -2.02 -23.10
N LYS A 3 1.48 -1.29 -22.71
CA LYS A 3 1.05 -1.18 -21.29
C LYS A 3 0.58 -2.51 -20.69
N ILE A 4 -0.06 -3.34 -21.51
CA ILE A 4 -0.58 -4.66 -21.11
C ILE A 4 0.57 -5.65 -20.89
N LEU A 5 1.60 -5.56 -21.75
CA LEU A 5 2.82 -6.36 -21.64
C LEU A 5 3.59 -6.01 -20.35
N GLY A 6 3.69 -4.71 -20.04
CA GLY A 6 4.31 -4.22 -18.79
C GLY A 6 3.62 -4.78 -17.54
N MET A 7 2.28 -4.82 -17.53
CA MET A 7 1.51 -5.40 -16.43
C MET A 7 1.80 -6.89 -16.23
N SER A 8 1.85 -7.68 -17.31
CA SER A 8 2.20 -9.10 -17.21
C SER A 8 3.61 -9.31 -16.66
N VAL A 9 4.59 -8.50 -17.09
CA VAL A 9 5.97 -8.58 -16.59
C VAL A 9 6.03 -8.28 -15.10
N VAL A 10 5.36 -7.22 -14.63
CA VAL A 10 5.35 -6.86 -13.20
C VAL A 10 4.67 -7.93 -12.35
N VAL A 11 3.57 -8.52 -12.82
CA VAL A 11 2.89 -9.63 -12.11
C VAL A 11 3.76 -10.89 -12.02
N ILE A 12 4.53 -11.19 -13.07
CA ILE A 12 5.46 -12.34 -13.06
C ILE A 12 6.67 -12.06 -12.16
N ALA A 13 7.24 -10.85 -12.25
CA ALA A 13 8.38 -10.44 -11.43
C ALA A 13 8.02 -10.43 -9.93
N SER A 14 6.85 -9.90 -9.58
CA SER A 14 6.34 -9.86 -8.21
C SER A 14 6.14 -11.26 -7.62
N ARG A 15 5.66 -12.25 -8.41
CA ARG A 15 5.62 -13.65 -7.98
C ARG A 15 6.99 -14.25 -7.66
N LYS A 16 8.06 -13.80 -8.33
CA LYS A 16 9.43 -14.27 -8.09
C LYS A 16 10.13 -13.54 -6.94
N ILE A 17 9.84 -12.26 -6.75
CA ILE A 17 10.29 -11.45 -5.61
C ILE A 17 9.66 -11.92 -4.30
N TRP A 18 8.44 -12.42 -4.36
CA TRP A 18 7.69 -12.89 -3.21
C TRP A 18 8.39 -13.95 -2.33
N PRO A 19 8.82 -15.12 -2.84
CA PRO A 19 9.49 -16.14 -2.04
C PRO A 19 10.83 -15.65 -1.46
N LEU A 20 11.52 -14.78 -2.19
CA LEU A 20 12.78 -14.20 -1.74
C LEU A 20 12.55 -13.27 -0.54
N SER A 21 11.59 -12.35 -0.66
CA SER A 21 11.24 -11.41 0.41
C SER A 21 10.72 -12.14 1.66
N LEU A 22 9.88 -13.16 1.47
CA LEU A 22 9.39 -14.01 2.56
C LEU A 22 10.52 -14.69 3.35
N SER A 23 11.52 -15.25 2.67
CA SER A 23 12.64 -15.93 3.34
C SER A 23 13.46 -14.98 4.22
N ILE A 24 13.59 -13.71 3.81
CA ILE A 24 14.29 -12.66 4.55
C ILE A 24 13.45 -12.22 5.76
N LEU A 25 12.14 -12.04 5.57
CA LEU A 25 11.22 -11.60 6.63
C LEU A 25 11.00 -12.67 7.71
N GLN A 26 10.93 -13.95 7.33
CA GLN A 26 10.74 -15.06 8.27
C GLN A 26 11.94 -15.28 9.20
N GLN A 27 13.16 -14.99 8.76
CA GLN A 27 14.36 -15.12 9.60
C GLN A 27 14.48 -14.01 10.65
N ARG A 28 13.71 -12.92 10.52
CA ARG A 28 13.79 -11.76 11.41
C ARG A 28 12.67 -11.82 12.45
N LYS A 29 13.03 -11.90 13.74
CA LYS A 29 12.09 -11.98 14.86
C LYS A 29 11.62 -10.60 15.37
N SER A 30 12.21 -9.51 14.89
CA SER A 30 11.94 -8.15 15.39
C SER A 30 10.80 -7.46 14.65
N HIS A 31 9.91 -6.82 15.40
CA HIS A 31 8.77 -6.07 14.88
C HIS A 31 9.21 -4.91 13.96
N ASP A 32 10.21 -4.12 14.36
CA ASP A 32 10.67 -2.97 13.56
C ASP A 32 11.20 -3.38 12.17
N LEU A 33 11.90 -4.52 12.10
CA LEU A 33 12.43 -5.05 10.85
C LEU A 33 11.33 -5.59 9.94
N LEU A 34 10.26 -6.15 10.52
CA LEU A 34 9.10 -6.61 9.75
C LEU A 34 8.38 -5.41 9.13
N LEU A 35 8.11 -4.36 9.91
CA LEU A 35 7.48 -3.14 9.41
C LEU A 35 8.35 -2.52 8.30
N LEU A 36 9.65 -2.34 8.55
CA LEU A 36 10.58 -1.77 7.59
C LEU A 36 10.65 -2.60 6.30
N GLY A 37 10.68 -3.92 6.41
CA GLY A 37 10.73 -4.82 5.26
C GLY A 37 9.45 -4.77 4.43
N VAL A 38 8.29 -4.68 5.06
CA VAL A 38 7.00 -4.55 4.37
C VAL A 38 6.85 -3.18 3.71
N VAL A 39 7.25 -2.10 4.39
CA VAL A 39 7.28 -0.75 3.79
C VAL A 39 8.26 -0.70 2.62
N SER A 40 9.45 -1.27 2.77
CA SER A 40 10.43 -1.35 1.69
C SER A 40 9.91 -2.15 0.50
N LEU A 41 9.21 -3.27 0.73
CA LEU A 41 8.58 -4.04 -0.34
C LEU A 41 7.52 -3.22 -1.08
N CYS A 42 6.70 -2.46 -0.35
CA CYS A 42 5.72 -1.54 -0.94
C CYS A 42 6.39 -0.49 -1.81
N VAL A 43 7.41 0.21 -1.29
CA VAL A 43 8.15 1.23 -2.03
C VAL A 43 8.81 0.65 -3.29
N VAL A 44 9.48 -0.50 -3.19
CA VAL A 44 10.11 -1.15 -4.35
C VAL A 44 9.08 -1.50 -5.42
N MET A 45 7.92 -2.05 -5.05
CA MET A 45 6.85 -2.36 -6.01
C MET A 45 6.27 -1.11 -6.65
N THR A 46 6.06 -0.05 -5.87
CA THR A 46 5.60 1.25 -6.36
C THR A 46 6.58 1.85 -7.35
N MET A 47 7.89 1.84 -7.05
CA MET A 47 8.91 2.34 -7.96
C MET A 47 8.94 1.57 -9.29
N ILE A 48 8.90 0.23 -9.24
CA ILE A 48 8.88 -0.59 -10.46
C ILE A 48 7.62 -0.30 -11.29
N THR A 49 6.47 -0.14 -10.63
CA THR A 49 5.17 0.02 -11.29
C THR A 49 4.99 1.43 -11.85
N GLU A 50 5.56 2.45 -11.20
CA GLU A 50 5.62 3.82 -11.74
C GLU A 50 6.37 3.85 -13.07
N GLU A 51 7.54 3.22 -13.15
CA GLU A 51 8.37 3.21 -14.37
C GLU A 51 7.71 2.43 -15.53
N VAL A 52 7.04 1.31 -15.22
CA VAL A 52 6.52 0.39 -16.25
C VAL A 52 5.04 0.64 -16.59
N LEU A 53 4.21 0.90 -15.58
CA LEU A 53 2.76 1.06 -15.70
C LEU A 53 2.29 2.50 -15.53
N ASN A 54 3.16 3.42 -15.10
CA ASN A 54 2.82 4.83 -14.87
C ASN A 54 1.76 5.04 -13.76
N SER A 55 1.72 4.11 -12.78
CA SER A 55 0.77 4.14 -11.66
C SER A 55 1.35 3.50 -10.39
N ALA A 56 1.61 4.34 -9.41
CA ALA A 56 2.13 4.02 -8.09
C ALA A 56 1.14 3.19 -7.29
N GLU A 57 -0.16 3.48 -7.47
CA GLU A 57 -1.26 2.87 -6.74
C GLU A 57 -1.35 1.37 -7.03
N VAL A 58 -1.10 0.97 -8.29
CA VAL A 58 -1.09 -0.44 -8.69
C VAL A 58 0.05 -1.19 -8.00
N GLY A 59 1.24 -0.58 -7.87
CA GLY A 59 2.39 -1.17 -7.20
C GLY A 59 2.14 -1.39 -5.70
N ALA A 60 1.57 -0.39 -5.04
CA ALA A 60 1.17 -0.48 -3.64
C ALA A 60 0.08 -1.55 -3.40
N PHE A 61 -0.91 -1.64 -4.29
CA PHE A 61 -1.95 -2.67 -4.22
C PHE A 61 -1.36 -4.09 -4.39
N ILE A 62 -0.45 -4.28 -5.33
CA ILE A 62 0.25 -5.57 -5.54
C ILE A 62 1.07 -5.94 -4.29
N ALA A 63 1.81 -5.00 -3.70
CA ALA A 63 2.54 -5.27 -2.46
C ALA A 63 1.62 -5.71 -1.33
N GLY A 64 0.45 -5.08 -1.18
CA GLY A 64 -0.60 -5.48 -0.23
C GLY A 64 -1.12 -6.89 -0.47
N MET A 65 -1.42 -7.24 -1.73
CA MET A 65 -1.86 -8.58 -2.10
C MET A 65 -0.79 -9.63 -1.79
N LEU A 66 0.47 -9.34 -2.12
CA LEU A 66 1.60 -10.21 -1.81
C LEU A 66 1.65 -10.51 -0.31
N ILE A 67 1.62 -9.50 0.56
CA ILE A 67 1.63 -9.68 2.03
C ILE A 67 0.48 -10.57 2.51
N ASN A 68 -0.71 -10.42 1.91
CA ASN A 68 -1.87 -11.26 2.25
C ASN A 68 -1.71 -12.73 1.82
N THR A 69 -0.85 -13.05 0.85
CA THR A 69 -0.51 -14.43 0.47
C THR A 69 0.56 -15.07 1.36
N ALA A 70 1.10 -14.34 2.34
CA ALA A 70 2.08 -14.86 3.30
C ALA A 70 1.47 -15.90 4.25
N PRO A 71 2.30 -16.67 4.97
CA PRO A 71 1.83 -17.46 6.10
C PRO A 71 1.03 -16.57 7.06
N LYS A 72 -0.13 -17.08 7.52
CA LYS A 72 -1.09 -16.31 8.32
C LYS A 72 -0.44 -15.54 9.47
N GLU A 73 0.50 -16.15 10.19
CA GLU A 73 1.20 -15.48 11.30
C GLU A 73 1.97 -14.22 10.87
N LEU A 74 2.63 -14.25 9.72
CA LEU A 74 3.38 -13.11 9.19
C LEU A 74 2.42 -12.02 8.70
N ALA A 75 1.36 -12.41 7.99
CA ALA A 75 0.34 -11.49 7.50
C ALA A 75 -0.36 -10.77 8.66
N THR A 76 -0.82 -11.51 9.69
CA THR A 76 -1.46 -10.93 10.87
C THR A 76 -0.53 -10.01 11.64
N LYS A 77 0.75 -10.38 11.83
CA LYS A 77 1.74 -9.50 12.45
C LYS A 77 1.94 -8.23 11.63
N ALA A 78 2.18 -8.34 10.33
CA ALA A 78 2.36 -7.18 9.46
C ALA A 78 1.16 -6.22 9.53
N LEU A 79 -0.07 -6.74 9.50
CA LEU A 79 -1.28 -5.94 9.62
C LEU A 79 -1.37 -5.21 10.96
N HIS A 80 -1.05 -5.88 12.07
CA HIS A 80 -1.03 -5.25 13.39
C HIS A 80 0.00 -4.12 13.50
N LEU A 81 1.18 -4.31 12.89
CA LEU A 81 2.20 -3.26 12.86
C LEU A 81 1.82 -2.08 11.95
N PHE A 82 1.01 -2.31 10.91
CA PHE A 82 0.52 -1.27 10.00
C PHE A 82 -0.69 -0.49 10.50
N GLU A 83 -1.41 -1.02 11.49
CA GLU A 83 -2.58 -0.40 12.11
C GLU A 83 -2.37 1.07 12.53
N PRO A 84 -1.33 1.44 13.30
CA PRO A 84 -1.10 2.85 13.67
C PRO A 84 -0.76 3.75 12.47
N VAL A 85 -0.08 3.20 11.47
CA VAL A 85 0.25 3.93 10.23
C VAL A 85 -1.03 4.25 9.47
N ARG A 86 -1.92 3.26 9.31
CA ARG A 86 -3.23 3.42 8.69
C ARG A 86 -4.07 4.47 9.42
N ASP A 87 -4.06 4.46 10.76
CA ASP A 87 -4.85 5.41 11.55
C ASP A 87 -4.36 6.86 11.36
N ILE A 88 -3.04 7.07 11.31
CA ILE A 88 -2.46 8.38 11.02
C ILE A 88 -2.83 8.86 9.61
N PHE A 89 -2.67 8.00 8.59
CA PHE A 89 -3.04 8.36 7.22
C PHE A 89 -4.55 8.60 7.09
N GLY A 90 -5.38 7.84 7.81
CA GLY A 90 -6.82 8.05 7.87
C GLY A 90 -7.17 9.42 8.47
N ALA A 91 -6.57 9.76 9.61
CA ALA A 91 -6.74 11.07 10.24
C ALA A 91 -6.31 12.22 9.31
N LEU A 92 -5.16 12.09 8.64
CA LEU A 92 -4.67 13.08 7.68
C LEU A 92 -5.56 13.21 6.44
N PHE A 93 -6.05 12.09 5.90
CA PHE A 93 -6.97 12.07 4.76
C PHE A 93 -8.27 12.81 5.11
N PHE A 94 -8.91 12.45 6.23
CA PHE A 94 -10.14 13.12 6.67
C PHE A 94 -9.92 14.58 7.06
N SER A 95 -8.79 14.90 7.70
CA SER A 95 -8.44 16.28 8.03
C SER A 95 -8.23 17.14 6.76
N SER A 96 -7.55 16.59 5.75
CA SER A 96 -7.30 17.30 4.49
C SER A 96 -8.59 17.55 3.71
N ILE A 97 -9.46 16.55 3.60
CA ILE A 97 -10.78 16.70 2.98
C ILE A 97 -11.61 17.73 3.75
N GLY A 98 -11.64 17.64 5.08
CA GLY A 98 -12.36 18.58 5.94
C GLY A 98 -11.89 20.04 5.78
N MET A 99 -10.61 20.27 5.51
CA MET A 99 -10.07 21.62 5.30
C MET A 99 -10.38 22.20 3.92
N VAL A 100 -10.43 21.36 2.88
CA VAL A 100 -10.78 21.78 1.51
C VAL A 100 -12.28 22.05 1.38
N ILE A 101 -13.10 21.34 2.15
CA ILE A 101 -14.55 21.55 2.19
C ILE A 101 -14.85 22.94 2.73
N ASN A 102 -15.51 23.78 1.92
CA ASN A 102 -15.94 25.10 2.36
C ASN A 102 -17.24 24.99 3.18
N PRO A 103 -17.22 25.31 4.49
CA PRO A 103 -18.40 25.16 5.35
C PRO A 103 -19.53 26.13 4.99
N SER A 104 -19.21 27.29 4.38
CA SER A 104 -20.23 28.25 3.95
C SER A 104 -20.98 27.78 2.70
N PHE A 105 -20.30 27.10 1.77
CA PHE A 105 -20.93 26.47 0.62
C PHE A 105 -21.86 25.32 1.05
N LEU A 106 -21.41 24.49 2.00
CA LEU A 106 -22.24 23.42 2.56
C LEU A 106 -23.48 23.95 3.26
N MET A 107 -23.37 25.03 4.05
CA MET A 107 -24.55 25.66 4.67
C MET A 107 -25.48 26.24 3.61
N SER A 108 -24.95 26.83 2.53
CA SER A 108 -25.74 27.43 1.45
C SER A 108 -26.58 26.43 0.66
N GLU A 109 -26.07 25.22 0.44
CA GLU A 109 -26.78 24.15 -0.26
C GLU A 109 -27.61 23.27 0.69
N ALA A 110 -27.28 23.24 1.99
CA ALA A 110 -28.01 22.48 2.99
C ALA A 110 -29.33 23.14 3.42
N TYR A 111 -29.49 24.47 3.24
CA TYR A 111 -30.81 25.08 3.29
C TYR A 111 -31.44 25.02 1.89
N PRO A 112 -32.57 24.33 1.69
CA PRO A 112 -33.37 24.51 0.50
C PRO A 112 -34.15 25.82 0.68
N ILE A 113 -33.80 26.85 -0.09
CA ILE A 113 -34.77 27.85 -0.53
C ILE A 113 -35.23 27.48 -1.94
#